data_AF-A0A8J7TZM1-F1
#
_entry.id   AF-A0A8J7TZM1-F1
#
_cell.length_a   1.000
_cell.length_b   1.000
_cell.length_c   1.000
_cell.angle_alpha   90.00
_cell.angle_beta   90.00
_cell.angle_gamma   90.00
#
_symmetry.space_group_name_H-M   'P 1'
#
loop_
_entity.id
_entity.type
_entity.pdbx_description
1 polymer ?
#
loop_
_entity_poly.entity_id
_entity_poly.type
_entity_poly.pdbx_seq_one_letter_code
_entity_poly.pdbx_strand_id
1 'polypeptide(L)'
;MPDPIPTNSSTPPVLPNVIPSDSSLPPVLPVERSRGPVQKYPPPPGPIRPYASLGEMKAAHTLLQRRRRGDFAKDPTLSGEIAEFLYRGHATGALIGSEDERYHAQGLLTYWSNILYRRGGEVEDDSLARFDATRAP
;
A
#
# COMPACT_ATOMS: atom_id res chain seq x y z
N MET A 1 -43.18 19.30 55.34
CA MET A 1 -41.84 19.90 55.20
C MET A 1 -40.82 18.82 55.50
N PRO A 2 -40.01 18.36 54.53
CA PRO A 2 -38.83 17.58 54.85
C PRO A 2 -37.62 18.49 54.98
N ASP A 3 -37.03 18.47 56.17
CA ASP A 3 -35.73 19.07 56.52
C ASP A 3 -34.54 18.23 56.01
N PRO A 4 -33.33 18.81 55.94
CA PRO A 4 -32.24 18.39 55.05
C PRO A 4 -31.42 17.19 55.53
N ILE A 5 -30.86 16.46 54.56
CA ILE A 5 -29.89 15.36 54.74
C ILE A 5 -28.57 15.92 55.31
N PRO A 6 -28.01 15.35 56.39
CA PRO A 6 -26.68 15.72 56.85
C PRO A 6 -25.59 15.06 55.99
N THR A 7 -24.67 15.93 55.55
CA THR A 7 -23.37 15.65 54.93
C THR A 7 -22.57 14.64 55.75
N ASN A 8 -22.14 13.52 55.15
CA ASN A 8 -21.09 12.71 55.74
C ASN A 8 -19.91 12.63 54.78
N SER A 9 -18.84 13.30 55.20
CA SER A 9 -17.52 13.38 54.58
C SER A 9 -16.90 12.00 54.53
N SER A 10 -16.77 11.42 53.34
CA SER A 10 -15.97 10.21 53.15
C SER A 10 -14.69 10.58 52.42
N THR A 11 -13.63 10.80 53.19
CA THR A 11 -12.26 10.91 52.69
C THR A 11 -11.76 9.50 52.38
N PRO A 12 -11.38 9.16 51.13
CA PRO A 12 -10.72 7.90 50.87
C PRO A 12 -9.25 7.94 51.36
N PRO A 13 -8.71 6.82 51.85
CA PRO A 13 -7.34 6.76 52.36
C PRO A 13 -6.31 6.90 51.23
N VAL A 14 -5.29 7.72 51.46
CA VAL A 14 -4.10 7.84 50.62
C VAL A 14 -3.31 6.54 50.73
N LEU A 15 -3.27 5.75 49.65
CA LEU A 15 -2.37 4.61 49.52
C LEU A 15 -0.95 5.12 49.18
N PRO A 16 0.11 4.54 49.75
CA PRO A 16 1.48 4.92 49.44
C PRO A 16 1.80 4.58 47.98
N ASN A 17 2.43 5.54 47.31
CA ASN A 17 2.90 5.45 45.93
C ASN A 17 3.98 4.37 45.82
N VAL A 18 3.57 3.13 45.52
CA VAL A 18 4.49 2.08 45.11
C VAL A 18 4.71 2.26 43.61
N ILE A 19 5.78 2.94 43.26
CA ILE A 19 6.33 2.88 41.90
C ILE A 19 7.07 1.53 41.83
N PRO A 20 6.61 0.54 41.04
CA PRO A 20 7.52 -0.52 40.64
C PRO A 20 8.55 0.09 39.70
N SER A 21 9.75 0.35 40.24
CA SER A 21 10.97 0.48 39.46
C SER A 21 11.25 -0.86 38.78
N ASP A 22 10.62 -1.09 37.64
CA ASP A 22 11.14 -2.03 36.65
C ASP A 22 10.84 -1.50 35.25
N SER A 23 11.61 -0.49 34.85
CA SER A 23 11.74 -0.10 33.45
C SER A 23 12.66 -1.08 32.71
N SER A 24 12.34 -2.37 32.77
CA SER A 24 12.83 -3.31 31.77
C SER A 24 11.80 -3.35 30.65
N LEU A 25 11.88 -2.36 29.75
CA LEU A 25 11.24 -2.48 28.44
C LEU A 25 11.69 -3.82 27.85
N PRO A 26 10.79 -4.69 27.37
CA PRO A 26 11.23 -5.85 26.61
C PRO A 26 12.05 -5.31 25.42
N PRO A 27 13.16 -5.97 25.04
CA PRO A 27 13.83 -5.63 23.79
C PRO A 27 12.75 -5.69 22.71
N VAL A 28 12.51 -4.56 22.03
CA VAL A 28 11.71 -4.52 20.82
C VAL A 28 12.54 -5.31 19.81
N LEU A 29 12.42 -6.63 19.85
CA LEU A 29 12.97 -7.50 18.83
C LEU A 29 12.44 -6.91 17.51
N PRO A 30 13.31 -6.62 16.52
CA PRO A 30 12.82 -6.30 15.20
C PRO A 30 11.84 -7.41 14.86
N VAL A 31 10.59 -7.06 14.59
CA VAL A 31 9.64 -8.01 14.04
C VAL A 31 10.08 -8.22 12.58
N GLU A 32 11.24 -8.86 12.42
CA GLU A 32 11.58 -9.67 11.28
C GLU A 32 10.57 -10.83 11.33
N ARG A 33 9.30 -10.50 11.05
CA ARG A 33 8.34 -11.48 10.56
C ARG A 33 9.13 -12.19 9.48
N SER A 34 9.39 -13.48 9.67
CA SER A 34 9.96 -14.36 8.68
C SER A 34 9.11 -14.24 7.42
N ARG A 35 9.39 -13.22 6.61
CA ARG A 35 8.80 -13.07 5.29
C ARG A 35 9.48 -14.16 4.51
N GLY A 36 8.69 -15.10 4.02
CA GLY A 36 9.18 -16.05 3.03
C GLY A 36 9.86 -15.32 1.88
N PRO A 37 10.59 -16.06 1.02
CA PRO A 37 11.25 -15.46 -0.13
C PRO A 37 10.27 -14.58 -0.92
N VAL A 38 10.69 -13.35 -1.25
CA VAL A 38 9.89 -12.44 -2.06
C VAL A 38 9.68 -13.07 -3.43
N GLN A 39 8.43 -13.21 -3.84
CA GLN A 39 8.08 -13.71 -5.16
C GLN A 39 8.38 -12.63 -6.19
N LYS A 40 9.45 -12.82 -6.97
CA LYS A 40 9.70 -11.99 -8.14
C LYS A 40 8.71 -12.36 -9.24
N TYR A 41 8.01 -11.38 -9.78
CA TYR A 41 7.15 -11.55 -10.95
C TYR A 41 7.93 -11.10 -12.17
N PRO A 42 8.35 -12.03 -13.07
CA PRO A 42 9.06 -11.65 -14.28
C PRO A 42 8.13 -10.87 -15.23
N PRO A 43 8.71 -10.10 -16.19
CA PRO A 43 7.92 -9.50 -17.25
C PRO A 43 7.14 -10.57 -18.02
N PRO A 44 5.93 -10.24 -18.53
CA PRO A 44 5.12 -11.20 -19.28
C PRO A 44 5.88 -11.70 -20.51
N PRO A 45 5.71 -12.97 -20.91
CA PRO A 45 6.36 -13.52 -22.09
C PRO A 45 5.81 -12.86 -23.36
N GLY A 46 6.56 -11.92 -23.92
CA GLY A 46 6.23 -11.20 -25.15
C GLY A 46 6.40 -9.68 -25.03
N PRO A 47 6.09 -8.94 -26.10
CA PRO A 47 6.20 -7.48 -26.08
C PRO A 47 5.17 -6.88 -25.10
N ILE A 48 5.67 -6.12 -24.13
CA ILE A 48 4.83 -5.35 -23.20
C ILE A 48 4.09 -4.27 -23.98
N ARG A 49 2.75 -4.33 -23.96
CA ARG A 49 1.88 -3.34 -24.60
C ARG A 49 1.55 -2.22 -23.62
N PRO A 50 2.07 -0.98 -23.80
CA PRO A 50 1.71 0.13 -22.95
C PRO A 50 0.20 0.43 -23.07
N TYR A 51 -0.38 1.02 -22.04
CA TYR A 51 -1.65 1.73 -22.18
C TYR A 51 -1.48 2.89 -23.15
N ALA A 52 -2.47 3.14 -24.00
CA ALA A 52 -2.48 4.18 -25.02
C ALA A 52 -2.56 5.60 -24.42
N SER A 53 -3.02 5.74 -23.18
CA SER A 53 -3.11 7.03 -22.47
C SER A 53 -3.17 6.86 -20.96
N LEU A 54 -3.00 7.96 -20.22
CA LEU A 54 -3.29 8.00 -18.78
C LEU A 54 -4.75 7.63 -18.48
N GLY A 55 -5.69 7.98 -19.37
CA GLY A 55 -7.11 7.61 -19.21
C GLY A 55 -7.33 6.10 -19.20
N GLU A 56 -6.68 5.38 -20.12
CA GLU A 56 -6.74 3.92 -20.17
C GLU A 56 -6.07 3.28 -18.94
N MET A 57 -4.93 3.83 -18.50
CA MET A 57 -4.26 3.38 -17.27
C MET A 57 -5.15 3.56 -16.02
N LYS A 58 -5.87 4.69 -15.92
CA LYS A 58 -6.85 4.95 -14.84
C LYS A 58 -8.03 3.98 -14.90
N ALA A 59 -8.50 3.61 -16.09
CA ALA A 59 -9.54 2.61 -16.26
C ALA A 59 -9.07 1.23 -15.77
N ALA A 60 -7.86 0.80 -16.17
CA ALA A 60 -7.26 -0.45 -15.70
C ALA A 60 -7.06 -0.47 -14.17
N HIS A 61 -6.60 0.65 -13.59
CA HIS A 61 -6.51 0.82 -12.15
C HIS A 61 -7.87 0.62 -11.46
N THR A 62 -8.94 1.20 -12.01
CA THR A 62 -10.30 1.07 -11.45
C THR A 62 -10.79 -0.39 -11.47
N LEU A 63 -10.49 -1.13 -12.54
CA LEU A 63 -10.80 -2.56 -12.63
C LEU A 63 -10.06 -3.36 -11.55
N LEU A 64 -8.76 -3.14 -11.38
CA LEU A 64 -7.99 -3.79 -10.33
C LEU A 64 -8.48 -3.44 -8.92
N GLN A 65 -8.86 -2.17 -8.67
CA GLN A 65 -9.43 -1.79 -7.39
C GLN A 65 -10.76 -2.51 -7.10
N ARG A 66 -11.60 -2.71 -8.13
CA ARG A 66 -12.85 -3.47 -7.99
C ARG A 66 -12.56 -4.92 -7.64
N ARG A 67 -11.62 -5.57 -8.32
CA ARG A 67 -11.21 -6.95 -7.99
C ARG A 67 -10.68 -7.06 -6.58
N ARG A 68 -9.82 -6.14 -6.15
CA ARG A 68 -9.26 -6.12 -4.79
C ARG A 68 -10.34 -5.94 -3.70
N ARG A 69 -11.40 -5.17 -3.97
CA ARG A 69 -12.48 -4.90 -2.99
C ARG A 69 -13.48 -6.05 -2.84
N GLY A 70 -13.57 -6.96 -3.80
CA GLY A 70 -14.43 -8.15 -3.70
C GLY A 70 -13.78 -9.29 -2.90
N ASP A 71 -14.42 -10.46 -2.91
CA ASP A 71 -13.92 -11.70 -2.26
C ASP A 71 -12.58 -12.21 -2.86
N PHE A 72 -12.15 -11.62 -3.97
CA PHE A 72 -10.91 -11.91 -4.68
C PHE A 72 -9.66 -11.34 -3.99
N ALA A 73 -9.75 -10.75 -2.81
CA ALA A 73 -8.57 -10.37 -2.02
C ALA A 73 -7.69 -11.58 -1.64
N LYS A 74 -8.22 -12.80 -1.72
CA LYS A 74 -7.48 -14.07 -1.59
C LYS A 74 -7.19 -14.75 -2.93
N ASP A 75 -7.62 -14.16 -4.04
CA ASP A 75 -7.38 -14.69 -5.38
C ASP A 75 -5.87 -14.75 -5.65
N PRO A 76 -5.32 -15.94 -5.95
CA PRO A 76 -3.90 -16.10 -6.26
C PRO A 76 -3.50 -15.40 -7.56
N THR A 77 -4.44 -15.12 -8.47
CA THR A 77 -4.16 -14.48 -9.76
C THR A 77 -3.95 -12.97 -9.64
N LEU A 78 -4.50 -12.33 -8.60
CA LEU A 78 -4.45 -10.87 -8.44
C LEU A 78 -3.02 -10.31 -8.39
N SER A 79 -2.06 -11.05 -7.82
CA SER A 79 -0.66 -10.60 -7.80
C SER A 79 -0.03 -10.58 -9.19
N GLY A 80 -0.39 -11.53 -10.06
CA GLY A 80 0.04 -11.56 -11.46
C GLY A 80 -0.57 -10.40 -12.27
N GLU A 81 -1.85 -10.10 -12.05
CA GLU A 81 -2.52 -8.98 -12.70
C GLU A 81 -1.97 -7.61 -12.26
N ILE A 82 -1.62 -7.49 -10.97
CA ILE A 82 -0.90 -6.31 -10.47
C ILE A 82 0.46 -6.19 -11.14
N ALA A 83 1.23 -7.28 -11.25
CA ALA A 83 2.52 -7.26 -11.93
C ALA A 83 2.36 -6.86 -13.41
N GLU A 84 1.37 -7.40 -14.13
CA GLU A 84 1.08 -7.00 -15.51
C GLU A 84 0.75 -5.50 -15.63
N PHE A 85 -0.08 -4.98 -14.71
CA PHE A 85 -0.38 -3.54 -14.67
C PHE A 85 0.89 -2.70 -14.47
N LEU A 86 1.81 -3.13 -13.59
CA LEU A 86 3.07 -2.42 -13.34
C LEU A 86 3.96 -2.42 -14.58
N TYR A 87 4.13 -3.57 -15.25
CA TYR A 87 4.91 -3.66 -16.49
C TYR A 87 4.33 -2.79 -17.62
N ARG A 88 3.01 -2.85 -17.83
CA ARG A 88 2.35 -2.03 -18.86
C ARG A 88 2.42 -0.54 -18.51
N GLY A 89 2.21 -0.19 -17.25
CA GLY A 89 2.26 1.19 -16.78
C GLY A 89 3.67 1.78 -16.83
N HIS A 90 4.71 1.00 -16.50
CA HIS A 90 6.11 1.39 -16.73
C HIS A 90 6.31 1.79 -18.20
N ALA A 91 5.92 0.93 -19.14
CA ALA A 91 6.06 1.19 -20.58
C ALA A 91 5.24 2.40 -21.05
N THR A 92 4.07 2.67 -20.44
CA THR A 92 3.26 3.88 -20.72
C THR A 92 4.00 5.17 -20.37
N GLY A 93 4.97 5.12 -19.44
CA GLY A 93 5.85 6.25 -19.14
C GLY A 93 6.56 6.82 -20.37
N ALA A 94 6.85 6.01 -21.38
CA ALA A 94 7.46 6.50 -22.62
C ALA A 94 6.52 7.42 -23.43
N LEU A 95 5.20 7.30 -23.26
CA LEU A 95 4.18 8.00 -24.04
C LEU A 95 3.68 9.29 -23.37
N ILE A 96 3.79 9.38 -22.04
CA ILE A 96 3.27 10.52 -21.27
C ILE A 96 4.35 11.60 -21.16
N GLY A 97 4.16 12.68 -21.90
CA GLY A 97 5.06 13.85 -21.90
C GLY A 97 4.74 14.91 -20.84
N SER A 98 3.47 15.02 -20.43
CA SER A 98 3.05 15.99 -19.42
C SER A 98 3.55 15.59 -18.03
N GLU A 99 4.23 16.50 -17.33
CA GLU A 99 4.75 16.26 -15.98
C GLU A 99 3.63 15.93 -14.98
N ASP A 100 2.51 16.65 -15.05
CA ASP A 100 1.34 16.39 -14.20
C ASP A 100 0.76 15.00 -14.44
N GLU A 101 0.66 14.60 -15.71
CA GLU A 101 0.16 13.27 -16.07
C GLU A 101 1.13 12.16 -15.63
N ARG A 102 2.45 12.40 -15.75
CA ARG A 102 3.48 11.49 -15.26
C ARG A 102 3.41 11.36 -13.74
N TYR A 103 3.24 12.46 -13.01
CA TYR A 103 3.08 12.43 -11.56
C TYR A 103 1.87 11.58 -11.17
N HIS A 104 0.73 11.76 -11.84
CA HIS A 104 -0.44 10.93 -11.63
C HIS A 104 -0.22 9.45 -11.96
N ALA A 105 0.38 9.14 -13.12
CA ALA A 105 0.68 7.77 -13.53
C ALA A 105 1.64 7.08 -12.54
N GLN A 106 2.67 7.78 -12.08
CA GLN A 106 3.60 7.25 -11.08
C GLN A 106 2.88 6.95 -9.76
N GLY A 107 1.96 7.81 -9.32
CA GLY A 107 1.13 7.54 -8.14
C GLY A 107 0.32 6.25 -8.23
N LEU A 108 -0.17 5.90 -9.43
CA LEU A 108 -0.86 4.62 -9.67
C LEU A 108 0.10 3.43 -9.58
N LEU A 109 1.31 3.54 -10.15
CA LEU A 109 2.33 2.48 -10.05
C LEU A 109 2.76 2.25 -8.60
N THR A 110 3.12 3.33 -7.90
CA THR A 110 3.52 3.27 -6.49
C THR A 110 2.43 2.68 -5.60
N TYR A 111 1.16 2.98 -5.87
CA TYR A 111 0.05 2.35 -5.15
C TYR A 111 0.07 0.82 -5.31
N TRP A 112 0.18 0.34 -6.54
CA TRP A 112 0.10 -1.08 -6.83
C TRP A 112 1.38 -1.84 -6.46
N SER A 113 2.57 -1.24 -6.58
CA SER A 113 3.82 -1.86 -6.14
C SER A 113 3.82 -2.07 -4.62
N ASN A 114 3.33 -1.10 -3.85
CA ASN A 114 3.14 -1.24 -2.41
C ASN A 114 2.16 -2.37 -2.05
N ILE A 115 1.09 -2.55 -2.82
CA ILE A 115 0.15 -3.66 -2.60
C ILE A 115 0.79 -5.00 -2.93
N LEU A 116 1.52 -5.10 -4.04
CA LEU A 116 2.25 -6.32 -4.44
C LEU A 116 3.29 -6.70 -3.38
N TYR A 117 4.06 -5.72 -2.92
CA TYR A 117 5.06 -5.88 -1.86
C TYR A 117 4.45 -6.41 -0.56
N ARG A 118 3.30 -5.86 -0.13
CA ARG A 118 2.57 -6.35 1.06
C ARG A 118 2.05 -7.78 0.89
N ARG A 119 1.84 -8.23 -0.35
CA ARG A 119 1.47 -9.61 -0.69
C ARG A 119 2.68 -10.52 -0.88
N GLY A 120 3.89 -10.03 -0.61
CA GLY A 120 5.14 -10.79 -0.71
C GLY A 120 5.67 -10.90 -2.13
N GLY A 121 5.21 -10.05 -3.06
CA GLY A 121 5.68 -10.02 -4.44
C GLY A 121 6.42 -8.72 -4.80
N GLU A 122 7.23 -8.75 -5.84
CA GLU A 122 7.82 -7.55 -6.44
C GLU A 122 7.97 -7.69 -7.95
N VAL A 123 8.07 -6.54 -8.63
CA VAL A 123 8.52 -6.41 -10.02
C VAL A 123 9.87 -5.70 -10.04
N GLU A 124 10.61 -5.83 -11.13
CA GLU A 124 11.91 -5.17 -11.27
C GLU A 124 11.77 -3.65 -11.43
N ASP A 125 10.78 -3.22 -12.23
CA ASP A 125 10.53 -1.81 -12.53
C ASP A 125 9.14 -1.37 -12.07
N ASP A 126 9.10 -0.56 -11.01
CA ASP A 126 7.86 0.08 -10.51
C ASP A 126 7.81 1.61 -10.73
N SER A 127 8.78 2.13 -11.48
CA SER A 127 8.83 3.51 -11.93
C SER A 127 8.37 3.65 -13.38
N LEU A 128 7.91 4.84 -13.79
CA LEU A 128 7.63 5.10 -15.21
C LEU A 128 8.91 5.09 -16.04
N ALA A 129 8.86 4.50 -17.23
CA ALA A 129 9.91 4.68 -18.22
C ALA A 129 10.12 6.17 -18.53
N ARG A 130 11.34 6.51 -18.95
CA ARG A 130 11.68 7.86 -19.42
C ARG A 130 10.80 8.22 -20.62
N PHE A 131 10.31 9.46 -20.66
CA PHE A 131 9.53 9.98 -21.78
C PHE A 131 10.33 9.92 -23.09
N ASP A 132 9.65 9.51 -24.18
CA ASP A 132 10.19 9.47 -25.54
C ASP A 132 9.23 10.17 -26.50
N ALA A 133 9.62 11.38 -26.93
CA ALA A 133 8.81 12.21 -27.83
C ALA A 133 8.59 11.57 -29.21
N THR A 134 9.41 10.60 -29.63
CA THR A 134 9.24 9.91 -30.92
C THR A 134 8.12 8.87 -30.90
N ARG A 135 7.62 8.53 -29.71
CA ARG A 135 6.58 7.52 -29.48
C ARG A 135 5.28 8.12 -28.97
N ALA A 136 5.31 9.37 -28.53
CA ALA A 136 4.12 10.09 -28.08
C ALA A 136 3.13 10.26 -29.26
N PRO A 137 1.81 10.04 -29.03
CA PRO A 137 0.79 10.24 -30.05
C PRO A 137 0.59 11.72 -30.42
#